data_AF-A0A382P5X6-F1
#
_entry.id   AF-A0A382P5X6-F1
#
_cell.length_a   1.000
_cell.length_b   1.000
_cell.length_c   1.000
_cell.angle_alpha   90.00
_cell.angle_beta   90.00
_cell.angle_gamma   90.00
#
_symmetry.space_group_name_H-M   'P 1'
#
loop_
_entity.id
_entity.type
_entity.pdbx_description
1 polymer ?
#
loop_
_entity_poly.entity_id
_entity_poly.type
_entity_poly.pdbx_seq_one_letter_code
_entity_poly.pdbx_strand_id
1 'polypeptide(L)'
;MTNRTNWPNMYDWLYSWRQADIPFYVEEAQKSGGPVLELGCGTGRVSIPIAKAGIDVVGLDTSKPMLDLARSKAKKAGLSKPKISFLIGDMR
;
A
#
# COMPACT_ATOMS: atom_id res chain seq x y z
N MET A 1 -9.33 13.12 -21.31
CA MET A 1 -10.11 12.31 -20.33
C MET A 1 -9.22 11.19 -19.84
N THR A 2 -8.68 11.26 -18.62
CA THR A 2 -7.83 10.20 -18.06
C THR A 2 -8.69 8.98 -17.76
N ASN A 3 -8.43 7.86 -18.44
CA ASN A 3 -9.09 6.60 -18.18
C ASN A 3 -8.67 6.08 -16.79
N ARG A 4 -9.46 6.43 -15.75
CA ARG A 4 -9.19 6.12 -14.33
C ARG A 4 -9.00 4.62 -14.07
N THR A 5 -9.53 3.77 -14.94
CA THR A 5 -9.41 2.31 -14.85
C THR A 5 -8.00 1.81 -15.15
N ASN A 6 -7.25 2.49 -16.04
CA ASN A 6 -5.88 2.09 -16.38
C ASN A 6 -4.82 2.77 -15.49
N TRP A 7 -5.21 3.77 -14.71
CA TRP A 7 -4.31 4.53 -13.84
C TRP A 7 -3.54 3.67 -12.83
N PRO A 8 -4.14 2.66 -12.15
CA PRO A 8 -3.39 1.83 -11.20
C PRO A 8 -2.25 1.03 -11.84
N ASN A 9 -2.51 0.45 -13.02
CA ASN A 9 -1.49 -0.32 -13.74
C ASN A 9 -0.40 0.59 -14.31
N MET A 10 -0.77 1.78 -14.82
CA MET A 10 0.19 2.75 -15.30
C MET A 10 1.04 3.34 -14.16
N TYR A 11 0.43 3.59 -12.99
CA TYR A 11 1.14 4.00 -11.78
C TYR A 11 2.17 2.95 -11.38
N ASP A 12 1.77 1.68 -11.31
CA ASP A 12 2.73 0.61 -11.07
C ASP A 12 3.83 0.57 -12.14
N TRP A 13 3.50 0.67 -13.42
CA TRP A 13 4.51 0.66 -14.47
C TRP A 13 5.53 1.80 -14.31
N LEU A 14 5.07 3.00 -13.93
CA LEU A 14 5.94 4.17 -13.72
C LEU A 14 6.73 4.09 -12.42
N TYR A 15 6.13 3.60 -11.34
CA TYR A 15 6.67 3.73 -9.98
C TYR A 15 7.09 2.41 -9.33
N SER A 16 6.86 1.25 -9.94
CA SER A 16 7.36 -0.05 -9.43
C SER A 16 8.88 -0.17 -9.44
N TRP A 17 9.56 0.63 -10.27
CA TRP A 17 11.03 0.74 -10.27
C TRP A 17 11.57 1.56 -9.10
N ARG A 18 10.72 2.38 -8.45
CA ARG A 18 11.09 3.18 -7.27
C ARG A 18 11.01 2.29 -6.04
N GLN A 19 12.03 1.47 -5.84
CA GLN A 19 12.13 0.58 -4.68
C GLN A 19 13.19 1.02 -3.67
N ALA A 20 14.07 1.96 -4.03
CA ALA A 20 15.20 2.39 -3.20
C ALA A 20 14.78 2.99 -1.85
N ASP A 21 13.57 3.53 -1.74
CA ASP A 21 13.00 4.12 -0.53
C ASP A 21 12.24 3.11 0.34
N ILE A 22 11.90 1.92 -0.17
CA ILE A 22 11.13 0.91 0.58
C ILE A 22 11.85 0.47 1.86
N PRO A 23 13.17 0.18 1.86
CA PRO A 23 13.87 -0.23 3.08
C PRO A 23 13.76 0.80 4.21
N PHE A 24 13.86 2.09 3.88
CA PHE A 24 13.70 3.18 4.85
C PHE A 24 12.34 3.10 5.57
N TYR A 25 11.23 2.99 4.84
CA TYR A 25 9.90 2.91 5.46
C TYR A 25 9.69 1.63 6.27
N VAL A 26 10.29 0.51 5.85
CA VAL A 26 10.23 -0.75 6.62
C VAL A 26 10.99 -0.60 7.94
N GLU A 27 12.18 -0.01 7.92
CA GLU A 27 12.97 0.24 9.14
C GLU A 27 12.25 1.18 10.09
N GLU A 28 11.67 2.28 9.60
CA GLU A 28 10.91 3.21 10.43
C GLU A 28 9.66 2.54 11.03
N ALA A 29 8.97 1.69 10.25
CA ALA A 29 7.84 0.91 10.75
C ALA A 29 8.24 -0.14 11.80
N GLN A 30 9.44 -0.71 11.72
CA GLN A 30 9.97 -1.61 12.74
C GLN A 30 10.32 -0.86 14.02
N LYS A 31 10.96 0.31 13.89
CA LYS A 31 11.32 1.17 15.03
C LYS A 31 10.09 1.70 15.78
N SER A 32 8.96 1.89 15.11
CA SER A 32 7.74 2.41 15.75
C SER A 32 7.06 1.41 16.70
N GLY A 33 7.32 0.11 16.58
CA GLY A 33 6.66 -0.92 17.38
C GLY A 33 5.23 -1.29 16.94
N GLY A 34 4.76 -0.74 15.82
CA GLY A 34 3.48 -1.06 15.16
C GLY A 34 2.27 -0.28 15.70
N PRO A 35 1.04 -0.67 15.32
CA PRO A 35 0.62 -0.80 13.92
C PRO A 35 0.82 0.52 13.14
N VAL A 36 0.93 0.43 11.81
CA VAL A 36 1.19 1.59 10.94
C VAL A 36 -0.08 2.00 10.16
N LEU A 37 -0.31 3.30 10.08
CA LEU A 37 -1.26 3.92 9.15
C LEU A 37 -0.48 4.57 7.99
N GLU A 38 -0.71 4.11 6.77
CA GLU A 38 -0.17 4.73 5.55
C GLU A 38 -1.24 5.56 4.86
N LEU A 39 -1.03 6.87 4.81
CA LEU A 39 -1.91 7.82 4.15
C LEU A 39 -1.52 7.98 2.67
N GLY A 40 -2.49 7.87 1.76
CA GLY A 40 -2.22 7.88 0.32
C GLY A 40 -1.51 6.61 -0.16
N CYS A 41 -1.93 5.45 0.35
CA CYS A 41 -1.21 4.18 0.16
C CYS A 41 -1.23 3.65 -1.29
N GLY A 42 -2.09 4.21 -2.16
CA GLY A 42 -2.17 3.86 -3.57
C GLY A 42 -2.34 2.36 -3.79
N THR A 43 -1.44 1.76 -4.59
CA THR A 43 -1.44 0.32 -4.92
C THR A 43 -0.69 -0.54 -3.89
N GLY A 44 -0.39 0.01 -2.71
CA GLY A 44 0.26 -0.70 -1.60
C GLY A 44 1.77 -0.92 -1.77
N ARG A 45 2.47 -0.04 -2.49
CA ARG A 45 3.92 -0.15 -2.76
C ARG A 45 4.75 -0.26 -1.47
N VAL A 46 4.38 0.48 -0.43
CA VAL A 46 5.06 0.50 0.88
C VAL A 46 4.31 -0.36 1.90
N SER A 47 2.97 -0.32 1.90
CA SER A 47 2.13 -1.08 2.83
C SER A 47 2.43 -2.59 2.81
N ILE A 48 2.63 -3.16 1.62
CA ILE A 48 2.86 -4.60 1.46
C ILE A 48 4.22 -5.03 2.02
N PRO A 49 5.36 -4.36 1.69
CA PRO A 49 6.63 -4.62 2.35
C PRO A 49 6.59 -4.50 3.87
N ILE A 50 5.94 -3.47 4.43
CA ILE A 50 5.81 -3.31 5.89
C ILE A 50 5.04 -4.51 6.48
N ALA A 51 3.93 -4.91 5.85
CA ALA A 51 3.16 -6.08 6.28
C ALA A 51 3.96 -7.38 6.20
N LYS A 52 4.79 -7.56 5.16
CA LYS A 52 5.71 -8.71 5.04
C LYS A 52 6.78 -8.72 6.13
N ALA A 53 7.20 -7.55 6.61
CA ALA A 53 8.14 -7.42 7.72
C ALA A 53 7.51 -7.73 9.09
N GLY A 54 6.26 -8.19 9.12
CA GLY A 54 5.61 -8.62 10.36
C GLY A 54 4.94 -7.48 11.13
N ILE A 55 4.71 -6.33 10.51
CA ILE A 55 4.01 -5.19 11.13
C ILE A 55 2.58 -5.10 10.61
N ASP A 56 1.62 -4.76 11.48
CA ASP A 56 0.23 -4.59 11.07
C ASP A 56 0.06 -3.23 10.37
N VAL A 57 -0.64 -3.21 9.22
CA VAL A 57 -0.78 -2.00 8.40
C VAL A 57 -2.22 -1.72 8.00
N VAL A 58 -2.62 -0.46 8.15
CA VAL A 58 -3.83 0.11 7.53
C VAL A 58 -3.41 1.10 6.46
N GLY A 59 -3.79 0.87 5.21
CA GLY A 59 -3.62 1.84 4.13
C GLY A 59 -4.92 2.62 3.89
N LEU A 60 -4.83 3.95 3.81
CA LEU A 60 -5.93 4.84 3.45
C LEU A 60 -5.66 5.47 2.08
N ASP A 61 -6.62 5.41 1.18
CA ASP A 61 -6.56 6.16 -0.08
C ASP A 61 -7.97 6.57 -0.55
N THR A 62 -8.07 7.66 -1.28
CA THR A 62 -9.35 8.12 -1.86
C THR A 62 -9.73 7.35 -3.12
N SER A 63 -8.75 6.68 -3.77
CA SER A 63 -8.91 6.03 -5.05
C SER A 63 -9.28 4.55 -4.93
N LYS A 64 -10.58 4.25 -5.07
CA LYS A 64 -11.08 2.86 -5.09
C LYS A 64 -10.32 1.93 -6.05
N PRO A 65 -10.02 2.30 -7.32
CA PRO A 65 -9.27 1.43 -8.23
C PRO A 65 -7.86 1.10 -7.74
N MET A 66 -7.19 2.04 -7.07
CA MET A 66 -5.84 1.82 -6.50
C MET A 66 -5.92 0.81 -5.35
N LEU A 67 -6.90 0.97 -4.46
CA LEU A 67 -7.14 0.05 -3.34
C LEU A 67 -7.54 -1.36 -3.81
N ASP A 68 -8.32 -1.48 -4.87
CA ASP A 68 -8.69 -2.78 -5.43
C ASP A 68 -7.45 -3.54 -5.95
N LEU A 69 -6.52 -2.83 -6.61
CA LEU A 69 -5.23 -3.40 -7.01
C LEU A 69 -4.33 -3.72 -5.80
N ALA A 70 -4.28 -2.84 -4.80
CA ALA A 70 -3.52 -3.07 -3.56
C ALA A 70 -3.98 -4.35 -2.84
N ARG A 71 -5.30 -4.54 -2.71
CA ARG A 71 -5.90 -5.78 -2.15
C ARG A 71 -5.53 -7.01 -2.95
N SER A 72 -5.58 -6.93 -4.28
CA SER A 72 -5.20 -8.03 -5.17
C SER A 72 -3.74 -8.43 -4.98
N LYS A 73 -2.82 -7.45 -4.92
CA LYS A 73 -1.39 -7.70 -4.67
C LYS A 73 -1.13 -8.26 -3.27
N ALA A 74 -1.77 -7.71 -2.24
CA ALA A 74 -1.65 -8.21 -0.88
C ALA A 74 -2.08 -9.69 -0.80
N LYS A 75 -3.22 -10.03 -1.41
CA LYS A 75 -3.70 -11.43 -1.49
C LYS A 75 -2.70 -12.33 -2.22
N LYS A 76 -2.15 -11.89 -3.36
CA LYS A 76 -1.10 -12.64 -4.09
C LYS A 76 0.18 -12.81 -3.28
N ALA A 77 0.48 -11.89 -2.37
CA ALA A 77 1.60 -11.97 -1.44
C ALA A 77 1.31 -12.81 -0.18
N GLY A 78 0.14 -13.45 -0.08
CA GLY A 78 -0.26 -14.25 1.08
C GLY A 78 -0.68 -13.41 2.29
N LEU A 79 -0.91 -12.11 2.11
CA LEU A 79 -1.31 -11.19 3.18
C LEU A 79 -2.82 -10.96 3.16
N SER A 80 -3.40 -10.84 4.35
CA SER A 80 -4.83 -10.59 4.53
C SER A 80 -5.09 -9.86 5.86
N LYS A 81 -6.36 -9.62 6.19
CA LYS A 81 -6.73 -9.03 7.48
C LYS A 81 -6.44 -10.01 8.64
N PRO A 82 -6.11 -9.52 9.86
CA PRO A 82 -5.95 -8.10 10.21
C PRO A 82 -4.59 -7.52 9.79
N LYS A 83 -3.65 -8.36 9.32
CA LYS A 83 -2.25 -7.97 9.04
C LYS A 83 -2.11 -6.78 8.10
N ILE A 84 -2.94 -6.76 7.06
CA ILE A 84 -3.04 -5.62 6.15
C ILE A 84 -4.50 -5.35 5.81
N SER A 85 -4.89 -4.07 5.88
CA SER A 85 -6.22 -3.62 5.46
C SER A 85 -6.15 -2.33 4.68
N PHE A 86 -7.12 -2.12 3.79
CA PHE A 86 -7.18 -0.98 2.89
C PHE A 86 -8.55 -0.32 2.98
N LEU A 87 -8.57 0.92 3.42
CA LEU A 87 -9.76 1.73 3.64
C LEU A 87 -9.88 2.82 2.58
N ILE A 88 -11.10 3.04 2.10
CA ILE A 88 -11.40 4.19 1.26
C ILE A 88 -11.75 5.38 2.15
N GLY A 89 -11.10 6.51 1.94
CA GLY A 89 -11.40 7.71 2.70
C GLY A 89 -10.51 8.88 2.34
N ASP A 90 -10.95 10.06 2.77
CA ASP A 90 -10.21 11.32 2.69
C ASP A 90 -9.49 11.57 4.02
N MET A 91 -8.43 12.38 4.00
CA MET A 91 -7.59 12.64 5.18
C MET A 91 -8.05 13.84 6.02
N ARG A 92 -9.17 14.49 5.65
CA ARG A 92 -9.71 15.67 6.34
C ARG A 92 -10.58 15.29 7.53
#